data_AF-B9X9W2-F1
#
_entry.id   AF-B9X9W2-F1
#
_cell.length_a   1.000
_cell.length_b   1.000
_cell.length_c   1.000
_cell.angle_alpha   90.00
_cell.angle_beta   90.00
_cell.angle_gamma   90.00
#
_symmetry.space_group_name_H-M   'P 1'
#
loop_
_entity.id
_entity.type
_entity.pdbx_description
1 polymer ?
#
loop_
_entity_poly.entity_id
_entity_poly.type
_entity_poly.pdbx_seq_one_letter_code
_entity_poly.pdbx_strand_id
1 'polypeptide(L)'
;MIVVPLFLILVLVAVILSSLATAILLGFGIVSCSILIGWLRRNPATAFRALFVQLGAFFGIAGGMVIAFLLRSLTAMDGGLGLQLFVGAAVGLLCGLALAFAFNLMWTSALNWAFKRINRIG
;
A
#
# COMPACT_ATOMS: atom_id res chain seq x y z
N MET A 1 -37.93 15.16 -12.08
CA MET A 1 -37.14 14.86 -10.86
C MET A 1 -36.26 13.59 -10.97
N ILE A 2 -36.34 12.80 -12.05
CA ILE A 2 -35.56 11.55 -12.22
C ILE A 2 -34.14 11.79 -12.80
N VAL A 3 -33.91 12.92 -13.46
CA VAL A 3 -32.63 13.24 -14.11
C VAL A 3 -31.48 13.36 -13.10
N VAL A 4 -31.74 13.96 -11.94
CA VAL A 4 -30.74 14.16 -10.88
C VAL A 4 -30.26 12.83 -10.27
N PRO A 5 -31.12 11.91 -9.80
CA PRO A 5 -30.65 10.63 -9.27
C PRO A 5 -29.98 9.75 -10.34
N LEU A 6 -30.46 9.78 -11.58
CA LEU A 6 -29.82 9.03 -12.68
C LEU A 6 -28.39 9.54 -12.95
N PHE A 7 -28.20 10.86 -12.96
CA PHE A 7 -26.88 11.48 -13.11
C PHE A 7 -25.94 11.09 -11.97
N LEU A 8 -26.41 11.11 -10.71
CA LEU A 8 -25.60 10.70 -9.56
C LEU A 8 -25.15 9.23 -9.64
N ILE A 9 -26.04 8.34 -10.07
CA ILE A 9 -25.71 6.91 -10.25
C ILE A 9 -24.63 6.75 -11.34
N LEU A 10 -24.77 7.45 -12.48
CA LEU A 10 -23.76 7.41 -13.55
C LEU A 10 -22.40 7.92 -13.09
N VAL A 11 -22.37 9.03 -12.34
CA VAL A 11 -21.12 9.56 -11.76
C VAL A 11 -20.50 8.56 -10.78
N LEU A 12 -21.31 7.96 -9.91
CA LEU A 12 -20.82 6.97 -8.95
C LEU A 12 -20.21 5.75 -9.66
N VAL A 13 -20.91 5.23 -10.69
CA VAL A 13 -20.42 4.11 -11.50
C VAL A 13 -19.11 4.48 -12.20
N ALA A 14 -19.01 5.68 -12.78
CA ALA A 14 -17.79 6.15 -13.44
C ALA A 14 -16.60 6.27 -12.46
N VAL A 15 -16.84 6.77 -11.24
CA VAL A 15 -15.82 6.87 -10.19
C VAL A 15 -15.36 5.48 -9.73
N ILE A 16 -16.28 4.54 -9.56
CA ILE A 16 -15.94 3.15 -9.19
C ILE A 16 -15.13 2.48 -10.30
N LEU A 17 -15.54 2.60 -11.56
CA LEU A 17 -14.83 1.97 -12.67
C LEU A 17 -13.44 2.57 -12.88
N SER A 18 -13.30 3.89 -12.80
CA SER A 18 -12.00 4.58 -12.94
C SER A 18 -11.05 4.26 -11.78
N SER A 19 -11.54 4.20 -10.54
CA SER A 19 -10.73 3.78 -9.39
C SER A 19 -10.30 2.31 -9.50
N LEU A 20 -11.19 1.41 -9.95
CA LEU A 20 -10.86 0.01 -10.18
C LEU A 20 -9.79 -0.15 -11.27
N ALA A 21 -9.94 0.55 -12.41
CA ALA A 21 -8.95 0.52 -13.48
C ALA A 21 -7.57 1.01 -12.99
N THR A 22 -7.56 2.09 -12.20
CA THR A 22 -6.32 2.62 -11.60
C THR A 22 -5.68 1.63 -10.64
N ALA A 23 -6.48 0.98 -9.79
CA ALA A 23 -6.00 -0.04 -8.86
C ALA A 23 -5.38 -1.25 -9.57
N ILE A 24 -6.00 -1.69 -10.69
CA ILE A 24 -5.46 -2.77 -11.52
C ILE A 24 -4.11 -2.37 -12.12
N LEU A 25 -4.01 -1.18 -12.73
CA LEU A 25 -2.77 -0.68 -13.32
C LEU A 25 -1.64 -0.56 -12.29
N LEU A 26 -1.95 -0.03 -11.10
CA LEU A 26 -1.01 0.07 -10.00
C LEU A 26 -0.58 -1.32 -9.51
N GLY A 27 -1.52 -2.25 -9.37
CA GLY A 27 -1.24 -3.64 -8.99
C GLY A 27 -0.31 -4.32 -9.99
N PHE A 28 -0.58 -4.19 -11.29
CA PHE A 28 0.31 -4.68 -12.34
C PHE A 28 1.69 -4.04 -12.26
N GLY A 29 1.78 -2.73 -12.08
CA GLY A 29 3.06 -2.03 -11.91
C GLY A 29 3.87 -2.53 -10.72
N ILE A 30 3.23 -2.71 -9.56
CA ILE A 30 3.85 -3.24 -8.33
C ILE A 30 4.38 -4.66 -8.57
N VAL A 31 3.54 -5.54 -9.14
CA VAL A 31 3.93 -6.93 -9.40
C VAL A 31 5.06 -7.01 -10.43
N SER A 32 4.96 -6.27 -11.54
CA SER A 32 5.99 -6.23 -12.59
C SER A 32 7.33 -5.69 -12.07
N CYS A 33 7.32 -4.59 -11.30
CA CYS A 33 8.52 -4.04 -10.68
C CYS A 33 9.15 -5.05 -9.70
N SER A 34 8.35 -5.75 -8.92
CA SER A 34 8.83 -6.75 -7.96
C SER A 34 9.47 -7.96 -8.66
N ILE A 35 8.86 -8.45 -9.74
CA ILE A 35 9.42 -9.54 -10.56
C ILE A 35 10.73 -9.10 -11.21
N LEU A 36 10.77 -7.89 -11.76
CA LEU A 36 11.98 -7.33 -12.38
C LEU A 36 13.13 -7.25 -11.37
N ILE A 37 12.87 -6.80 -10.15
CA ILE A 37 13.88 -6.74 -9.07
C ILE A 37 14.36 -8.15 -8.71
N GLY A 38 13.47 -9.13 -8.60
CA GLY A 38 13.85 -10.53 -8.33
C GLY A 38 14.69 -11.14 -9.45
N TRP A 39 14.34 -10.85 -10.69
CA TRP A 39 15.09 -11.29 -11.87
C TRP A 39 16.49 -10.67 -11.90
N LEU A 40 16.59 -9.35 -11.70
CA LEU A 40 17.85 -8.62 -11.68
C LEU A 40 18.78 -9.11 -10.56
N ARG A 41 18.21 -9.42 -9.39
CA ARG A 41 18.93 -9.93 -8.21
C ARG A 41 19.15 -11.45 -8.25
N ARG A 42 18.64 -12.15 -9.28
CA ARG A 42 18.63 -13.62 -9.43
C ARG A 42 18.18 -14.37 -8.17
N ASN A 43 17.32 -13.76 -7.36
CA ASN A 43 16.90 -14.31 -6.08
C ASN A 43 15.40 -14.06 -5.86
N PRO A 44 14.56 -15.12 -5.85
CA PRO A 44 13.11 -14.99 -5.70
C PRO A 44 12.71 -14.43 -4.34
N ALA A 45 13.51 -14.64 -3.29
CA ALA A 45 13.26 -14.05 -1.97
C ALA A 45 13.36 -12.51 -2.01
N THR A 46 14.16 -11.96 -2.93
CA THR A 46 14.30 -10.51 -3.09
C THR A 46 13.09 -9.90 -3.81
N ALA A 47 12.48 -10.62 -4.76
CA ALA A 47 11.21 -10.21 -5.38
C ALA A 47 10.08 -10.11 -4.35
N PHE A 48 9.92 -11.14 -3.50
CA PHE A 48 8.90 -11.13 -2.45
C PHE A 48 9.08 -9.96 -1.48
N ARG A 49 10.32 -9.69 -1.06
CA ARG A 49 10.61 -8.53 -0.20
C ARG A 49 10.24 -7.21 -0.87
N ALA A 50 10.61 -7.03 -2.13
CA ALA A 50 10.28 -5.83 -2.88
C ALA A 50 8.77 -5.62 -2.97
N LEU A 51 8.01 -6.70 -3.17
CA LEU A 51 6.55 -6.67 -3.24
C LEU A 51 5.93 -6.25 -1.91
N PHE A 52 6.37 -6.81 -0.78
CA PHE A 52 5.87 -6.42 0.54
C PHE A 52 6.21 -4.96 0.89
N VAL A 53 7.39 -4.48 0.51
CA VAL A 53 7.78 -3.08 0.71
C VAL A 53 6.92 -2.15 -0.13
N GLN A 54 6.66 -2.49 -1.41
CA GLN A 54 5.80 -1.70 -2.29
C GLN A 54 4.34 -1.67 -1.81
N LEU A 55 3.80 -2.81 -1.38
CA LEU A 55 2.46 -2.86 -0.78
C LEU A 55 2.39 -2.05 0.51
N GLY A 56 3.38 -2.20 1.40
CA GLY A 56 3.44 -1.43 2.65
C GLY A 56 3.51 0.07 2.41
N ALA A 57 4.32 0.53 1.46
CA ALA A 57 4.38 1.93 1.07
C ALA A 57 3.04 2.41 0.48
N PHE A 58 2.42 1.61 -0.39
CA PHE A 58 1.15 1.96 -1.03
C PHE A 58 0.00 2.10 -0.02
N PHE A 59 -0.21 1.08 0.82
CA PHE A 59 -1.22 1.13 1.88
C PHE A 59 -0.89 2.16 2.96
N GLY A 60 0.39 2.36 3.25
CA GLY A 60 0.86 3.41 4.16
C GLY A 60 0.46 4.80 3.67
N ILE A 61 0.80 5.15 2.43
CA ILE A 61 0.41 6.43 1.82
C ILE A 61 -1.11 6.60 1.82
N ALA A 62 -1.85 5.60 1.31
CA ALA A 62 -3.30 5.65 1.23
C ALA A 62 -3.96 5.82 2.60
N GLY A 63 -3.54 5.02 3.59
CA GLY A 63 -4.04 5.11 4.96
C GLY A 63 -3.70 6.45 5.62
N GLY A 64 -2.47 6.94 5.44
CA GLY A 64 -2.03 8.23 5.97
C GLY A 64 -2.83 9.41 5.41
N MET A 65 -3.15 9.40 4.11
CA MET A 65 -4.02 10.41 3.50
C MET A 65 -5.44 10.37 4.05
N VAL A 66 -6.03 9.18 4.20
CA VAL A 66 -7.38 9.00 4.76
C VAL A 66 -7.45 9.49 6.20
N ILE A 67 -6.45 9.13 7.02
CA ILE A 67 -6.36 9.59 8.42
C ILE A 67 -6.21 11.11 8.50
N ALA A 68 -5.33 11.70 7.68
CA ALA A 68 -5.16 13.16 7.66
C ALA A 68 -6.45 13.89 7.22
N PHE A 69 -7.18 13.33 6.26
CA PHE A 69 -8.47 13.86 5.81
C PHE A 69 -9.54 13.77 6.91
N LEU A 70 -9.62 12.63 7.61
CA LEU A 70 -10.52 12.43 8.75
C LEU A 70 -10.18 13.39 9.90
N LEU A 71 -8.90 13.50 10.25
CA LEU A 71 -8.43 14.40 11.31
C LEU A 71 -8.79 15.86 11.00
N ARG A 72 -8.57 16.33 9.77
CA ARG A 72 -9.00 17.66 9.34
C ARG A 72 -10.50 17.86 9.53
N SER A 73 -11.31 16.88 9.12
CA SER A 73 -12.77 16.95 9.20
C SER A 73 -13.28 17.01 10.64
N LEU A 74 -12.57 16.36 11.58
CA LEU A 74 -12.93 16.32 13.00
C LEU A 74 -12.39 17.50 13.81
N THR A 75 -11.24 18.06 13.43
CA THR A 75 -10.51 19.06 14.23
C THR A 75 -10.61 20.48 13.69
N ALA A 76 -11.31 20.69 12.57
CA ALA A 76 -11.45 21.99 11.89
C ALA A 76 -10.10 22.73 11.74
N MET A 77 -9.01 21.99 11.51
CA MET A 77 -7.69 22.58 11.34
C MET A 77 -7.64 23.45 10.07
N ASP A 78 -7.44 24.76 10.25
CA ASP A 78 -7.34 25.78 9.20
C ASP A 78 -6.07 25.71 8.32
N GLY A 79 -5.42 24.55 8.26
CA GLY A 79 -4.29 24.31 7.36
C GLY A 79 -4.72 24.12 5.90
N GLY A 80 -3.83 24.49 4.97
CA GLY A 80 -3.99 24.19 3.56
C GLY A 80 -4.17 22.69 3.32
N LEU A 81 -5.22 22.30 2.59
CA LEU A 81 -5.58 20.90 2.31
C LEU A 81 -4.42 20.10 1.73
N GLY A 82 -3.68 20.72 0.79
CA GLY A 82 -2.52 20.09 0.17
C GLY A 82 -1.41 19.76 1.18
N LEU A 83 -1.13 20.66 2.12
CA LEU A 83 -0.09 20.45 3.13
C LEU A 83 -0.46 19.30 4.08
N GLN A 84 -1.71 19.27 4.56
CA GLN A 84 -2.18 18.23 5.47
C GLN A 84 -2.19 16.84 4.82
N LEU A 85 -2.65 16.74 3.56
CA LEU A 85 -2.62 15.48 2.82
C LEU A 85 -1.19 15.03 2.52
N PHE A 86 -0.29 15.96 2.21
CA PHE A 86 1.12 15.65 1.98
C PHE A 86 1.81 15.14 3.25
N VAL A 87 1.60 15.80 4.38
CA VAL A 87 2.12 15.35 5.68
C VAL A 87 1.51 14.01 6.07
N GLY A 88 0.21 13.82 5.88
CA GLY A 88 -0.47 12.54 6.08
C GLY A 88 0.12 11.42 5.24
N ALA A 89 0.33 11.67 3.94
CA ALA A 89 0.95 10.72 3.02
C ALA A 89 2.40 10.39 3.42
N ALA A 90 3.19 11.39 3.84
CA ALA A 90 4.58 11.19 4.26
C ALA A 90 4.67 10.36 5.55
N VAL A 91 3.87 10.70 6.56
CA VAL A 91 3.80 9.93 7.82
C VAL A 91 3.28 8.52 7.56
N GLY A 92 2.25 8.39 6.72
CA GLY A 92 1.70 7.12 6.29
C GLY A 92 2.72 6.24 5.57
N LEU A 93 3.49 6.81 4.64
CA LEU A 93 4.58 6.13 3.94
C LEU A 93 5.64 5.61 4.94
N LEU A 94 6.11 6.46 5.85
CA LEU A 94 7.10 6.08 6.85
C LEU A 94 6.60 4.93 7.75
N CYS A 95 5.34 5.02 8.20
CA CYS A 95 4.71 3.97 9.00
C CYS A 95 4.55 2.66 8.20
N GLY A 96 4.07 2.74 6.95
CA GLY A 96 3.91 1.59 6.06
C GLY A 96 5.24 0.91 5.74
N LEU A 97 6.30 1.69 5.51
CA LEU A 97 7.66 1.17 5.31
C LEU A 97 8.20 0.50 6.58
N ALA A 98 8.01 1.11 7.75
CA ALA A 98 8.43 0.53 9.03
C ALA A 98 7.73 -0.81 9.29
N LEU A 99 6.43 -0.91 9.03
CA LEU A 99 5.66 -2.15 9.14
C LEU A 99 6.13 -3.21 8.15
N ALA A 100 6.36 -2.84 6.88
CA ALA A 100 6.89 -3.76 5.88
C ALA A 100 8.28 -4.29 6.27
N PHE A 101 9.12 -3.44 6.84
CA PHE A 101 10.44 -3.82 7.33
C PHE A 101 10.35 -4.76 8.54
N ALA A 102 9.48 -4.45 9.51
CA ALA A 102 9.22 -5.31 10.66
C ALA A 102 8.71 -6.69 10.23
N PHE A 103 7.77 -6.74 9.29
CA PHE A 103 7.28 -7.99 8.71
C PHE A 103 8.40 -8.80 8.06
N ASN A 104 9.27 -8.15 7.28
CA ASN A 104 10.42 -8.82 6.67
C ASN A 104 11.37 -9.43 7.71
N LEU A 105 11.65 -8.72 8.81
CA LEU A 105 12.47 -9.23 9.91
C LEU A 105 11.83 -10.44 10.59
N MET A 106 10.52 -10.37 10.90
CA MET A 106 9.77 -11.47 11.49
C MET A 106 9.75 -12.70 10.58
N TRP A 107 9.52 -12.49 9.29
CA TRP A 107 9.53 -13.55 8.27
C TRP A 107 10.89 -14.24 8.17
N THR A 108 11.98 -13.48 8.13
CA THR A 108 13.34 -14.06 8.13
C THR A 108 13.64 -14.84 9.39
N SER A 109 13.19 -14.35 10.54
CA SER A 109 13.36 -15.05 11.82
C SER A 109 12.58 -16.37 11.83
N ALA A 110 11.36 -16.37 11.32
CA ALA A 110 10.52 -17.57 11.21
C ALA A 110 11.13 -18.62 10.27
N LEU A 111 11.64 -18.20 9.10
CA LEU A 111 12.32 -19.11 8.17
C LEU A 111 13.58 -19.71 8.78
N ASN A 112 14.42 -18.89 9.42
CA ASN A 112 15.64 -19.36 10.09
C ASN A 112 15.32 -20.36 11.22
N TRP A 113 14.23 -20.13 11.95
CA TRP A 113 13.76 -21.06 12.97
C TRP A 113 13.28 -22.38 12.36
N ALA A 114 12.50 -22.33 11.26
CA ALA A 114 12.02 -23.52 10.57
C ALA A 114 13.16 -24.38 10.01
N PHE A 115 14.15 -23.77 9.35
CA PHE A 115 15.33 -24.48 8.84
C PHE A 115 16.16 -25.12 9.95
N LYS A 116 16.36 -24.42 11.07
CA LYS A 116 17.05 -25.01 12.24
C LYS A 116 16.32 -26.23 12.80
N ARG A 117 14.99 -26.30 12.68
CA ARG A 117 14.20 -27.42 13.18
C ARG A 117 14.24 -28.62 12.24
N ILE A 118 14.19 -28.38 10.93
CA ILE A 118 14.33 -29.42 9.89
C ILE A 118 15.72 -30.06 9.96
N ASN A 119 16.77 -29.25 10.11
CA ASN A 119 18.16 -29.72 10.16
C ASN A 119 18.55 -30.42 11.48
N ARG A 120 17.63 -30.51 12.46
CA ARG A 120 17.81 -31.33 13.67
C ARG A 120 17.18 -32.72 13.56
N ILE A 121 16.35 -32.95 12.54
CA ILE A 121 15.58 -34.19 12.37
C ILE A 121 16.19 -35.08 11.28
N GLY A 122 16.94 -34.50 10.34
CA GLY A 122 17.83 -35.24 9.42
C GLY A 122 19.23 -35.41 10.01
#